data_AF-A0A932UJH0-F1
#
_entry.id   AF-A0A932UJH0-F1
#
_cell.length_a   1.000
_cell.length_b   1.000
_cell.length_c   1.000
_cell.angle_alpha   90.00
_cell.angle_beta   90.00
_cell.angle_gamma   90.00
#
_symmetry.space_group_name_H-M   'P 1'
#
loop_
_entity.id
_entity.type
_entity.pdbx_description
1 polymer ?
#
loop_
_entity_poly.entity_id
_entity_poly.type
_entity_poly.pdbx_seq_one_letter_code
_entity_poly.pdbx_strand_id
1 'polypeptide(L)' 'VPVIVDAGVGTASDACVTMEQGVDGILMNTALAEARDPVLMARAMRLAVDAGRAAFLAGRMVRREVAVPSSPTAGLLD' A
#
# COMPACT_ATOMS: atom_id res chain seq x y z
N VAL A 1 14.19 5.72 15.24
CA VAL A 1 13.01 6.39 15.84
C VAL A 1 11.82 6.14 14.92
N PRO A 2 10.59 5.96 15.44
CA PRO A 2 9.43 5.73 14.58
C PRO A 2 9.13 6.92 13.66
N VAL A 3 8.73 6.66 12.41
CA VAL A 3 8.32 7.66 11.43
C VAL A 3 6.82 7.53 11.16
N ILE A 4 6.08 8.58 11.46
CA ILE A 4 4.64 8.67 11.21
C ILE A 4 4.40 9.72 10.13
N VAL A 5 3.67 9.32 9.07
CA VAL A 5 3.22 10.27 8.04
C VAL A 5 1.93 10.92 8.51
N ASP A 6 1.92 12.25 8.51
CA ASP A 6 0.77 13.07 8.86
C ASP A 6 0.41 13.96 7.66
N ALA A 7 -0.90 14.09 7.41
CA ALA A 7 -1.53 14.76 6.27
C ALA A 7 -1.20 14.17 4.87
N GLY A 8 -2.11 14.38 3.91
CA GLY A 8 -1.91 14.02 2.49
C GLY A 8 -2.45 12.66 2.04
N VAL A 9 -2.90 11.80 2.96
CA VAL A 9 -3.61 10.54 2.63
C VAL A 9 -5.08 10.85 2.43
N GLY A 10 -5.54 10.88 1.17
CA GLY A 10 -6.92 11.20 0.80
C GLY A 10 -7.81 9.98 0.66
N THR A 11 -7.23 8.82 0.32
CA THR A 11 -7.95 7.56 0.18
C THR A 11 -7.10 6.35 0.58
N ALA A 12 -7.70 5.16 0.55
CA ALA A 12 -7.07 3.91 0.93
C ALA A 12 -5.81 3.58 0.10
N SER A 13 -5.78 3.89 -1.20
CA SER A 13 -4.58 3.64 -2.02
C SER A 13 -3.37 4.44 -1.55
N ASP A 14 -3.56 5.69 -1.13
CA ASP A 14 -2.48 6.54 -0.64
C ASP A 14 -1.91 5.94 0.65
N ALA A 15 -2.78 5.51 1.57
CA ALA A 15 -2.38 4.87 2.82
C ALA A 15 -1.57 3.59 2.56
N CYS A 16 -2.00 2.77 1.60
CA CYS A 16 -1.31 1.55 1.21
C CYS A 16 0.10 1.85 0.68
N VAL A 17 0.21 2.79 -0.26
CA VAL A 17 1.51 3.18 -0.86
C VAL A 17 2.44 3.79 0.19
N THR A 18 1.93 4.61 1.10
CA THR A 18 2.72 5.16 2.21
C THR A 18 3.26 4.06 3.11
N MET A 19 2.44 3.06 3.47
CA MET A 19 2.92 1.92 4.28
C MET A 19 3.93 1.04 3.52
N GLU A 20 3.79 0.90 2.19
CA GLU A 20 4.79 0.20 1.35
C GLU A 20 6.18 0.85 1.40
N GLN A 21 6.28 2.15 1.71
CA GLN A 21 7.54 2.88 1.83
C GLN A 21 8.28 2.60 3.15
N GLY A 22 7.68 1.81 4.06
CA GLY A 22 8.33 1.40 5.30
C GLY A 22 8.13 2.34 6.48
N VAL A 23 7.13 3.22 6.43
CA VAL A 23 6.76 4.05 7.57
C VAL A 23 6.16 3.19 8.70
N ASP A 24 6.20 3.70 9.92
CA ASP A 24 5.70 2.99 11.11
C ASP A 24 4.20 3.21 11.33
N GLY A 25 3.64 4.28 10.78
CA GLY A 25 2.21 4.55 10.84
C GLY A 25 1.80 5.78 10.05
N ILE A 26 0.48 5.99 10.04
CA ILE A 26 -0.17 7.11 9.35
C ILE A 26 -1.17 7.75 10.30
N LEU A 27 -1.14 9.07 10.40
CA LEU A 27 -2.15 9.87 11.08
C LEU A 27 -3.05 10.54 10.04
N MET A 28 -4.36 10.37 10.18
CA MET A 28 -5.36 10.91 9.23
C MET A 28 -6.64 11.37 9.96
N ASN A 29 -7.24 12.45 9.46
CA ASN A 29 -8.50 12.98 9.99
C ASN A 29 -9.47 13.36 8.85
N THR A 30 -9.10 14.36 8.03
CA THR A 30 -9.98 14.93 6.98
C THR A 30 -10.52 13.88 6.01
N ALA A 31 -9.70 12.92 5.59
CA ALA A 31 -10.14 11.84 4.68
C ALA A 31 -11.26 10.97 5.27
N LEU A 32 -11.34 10.83 6.61
CA LEU A 32 -12.44 10.14 7.28
C LEU A 32 -13.61 11.09 7.53
N ALA A 33 -13.32 12.30 8.03
CA ALA A 33 -14.33 13.28 8.41
C ALA A 33 -15.16 13.80 7.22
N GLU A 34 -14.54 13.94 6.05
CA GLU A 34 -15.18 14.43 4.82
C GLU A 34 -15.66 13.30 3.90
N ALA A 35 -15.44 12.04 4.27
CA ALA A 35 -15.97 10.92 3.50
C ALA A 35 -17.50 10.89 3.56
N ARG A 36 -18.14 10.54 2.43
CA ARG A 36 -19.59 10.33 2.36
C ARG A 36 -20.05 9.24 3.34
N ASP A 37 -19.24 8.20 3.52
CA ASP A 37 -19.43 7.15 4.53
C ASP A 37 -18.13 7.00 5.33
N PRO A 38 -18.01 7.70 6.49
CA PRO A 38 -16.80 7.68 7.31
C PRO A 38 -16.46 6.30 7.88
N VAL A 39 -17.47 5.48 8.20
CA VAL A 39 -17.25 4.16 8.79
C VAL A 39 -16.71 3.20 7.75
N LEU A 40 -17.27 3.23 6.54
CA LEU A 40 -16.75 2.45 5.42
C LEU A 40 -15.34 2.91 5.03
N MET A 41 -15.08 4.23 5.00
CA MET A 41 -13.74 4.74 4.72
C MET A 41 -12.73 4.34 5.79
N ALA A 42 -13.09 4.39 7.07
CA ALA A 42 -12.21 3.92 8.16
C ALA A 42 -11.84 2.45 8.00
N ARG A 43 -12.81 1.61 7.61
CA ARG A 43 -12.55 0.19 7.30
C ARG A 43 -11.61 0.04 6.11
N ALA A 44 -11.81 0.81 5.04
CA ALA A 44 -10.94 0.78 3.86
C ALA A 44 -9.50 1.21 4.19
N MET A 45 -9.33 2.30 4.95
CA MET A 45 -8.03 2.80 5.40
C MET A 45 -7.29 1.78 6.25
N ARG A 46 -7.99 1.11 7.19
CA ARG A 46 -7.38 0.04 7.99
C ARG A 46 -6.85 -1.10 7.12
N LEU A 47 -7.66 -1.59 6.18
CA LEU A 47 -7.26 -2.67 5.27
C LEU A 47 -6.06 -2.26 4.41
N ALA A 48 -6.02 -1.02 3.95
CA ALA A 48 -4.90 -0.49 3.19
C ALA A 48 -3.61 -0.40 4.02
N VAL A 49 -3.70 0.02 5.27
CA VAL A 49 -2.54 0.07 6.17
C VAL A 49 -1.99 -1.34 6.41
N ASP A 50 -2.87 -2.31 6.70
CA ASP A 50 -2.48 -3.71 6.92
C ASP A 50 -1.86 -4.31 5.65
N ALA A 51 -2.47 -4.07 4.49
CA ALA A 51 -1.98 -4.54 3.19
C ALA A 51 -0.62 -3.93 2.83
N GLY A 52 -0.47 -2.61 2.94
CA GLY A 52 0.78 -1.91 2.62
C GLY A 52 1.92 -2.31 3.55
N ARG A 53 1.64 -2.50 4.85
CA ARG A 53 2.66 -3.01 5.78
C ARG A 53 3.06 -4.44 5.46
N ALA A 54 2.09 -5.31 5.14
CA ALA A 54 2.38 -6.67 4.70
C ALA A 54 3.23 -6.68 3.42
N ALA A 55 2.94 -5.80 2.45
CA ALA A 55 3.71 -5.67 1.21
C ALA A 55 5.15 -5.18 1.45
N PHE A 56 5.35 -4.22 2.37
CA PHE A 56 6.68 -3.79 2.80
C PHE A 56 7.48 -4.97 3.38
N LEU A 57 6.88 -5.71 4.32
CA LEU A 57 7.53 -6.85 4.97
C LEU A 57 7.79 -8.03 4.02
N ALA A 58 6.90 -8.25 3.05
CA ALA A 58 7.04 -9.31 2.07
C ALA A 58 8.16 -9.05 1.05
N GLY A 59 8.56 -7.79 0.85
CA GLY A 59 9.54 -7.41 -0.15
C GLY A 59 8.97 -7.55 -1.56
N ARG A 60 8.32 -6.48 -2.06
CA ARG A 60 7.76 -6.47 -3.42
C ARG A 60 8.81 -6.78 -4.49
N MET A 61 8.37 -7.38 -5.59
CA MET A 61 9.23 -7.60 -6.76
C MET A 61 9.85 -6.28 -7.27
N VAL A 62 11.07 -6.38 -7.79
CA VAL A 62 11.77 -5.24 -8.41
C VAL A 62 10.93 -4.70 -9.56
N ARG A 63 10.65 -3.39 -9.54
CA ARG A 63 9.98 -2.72 -10.65
C ARG A 63 10.92 -2.72 -11.85
N ARG A 64 10.47 -3.31 -12.96
CA ARG A 64 11.18 -3.27 -14.24
C ARG A 64 10.47 -2.29 -15.16
N GLU A 65 11.23 -1.47 -15.88
CA GLU A 65 10.68 -0.58 -16.91
C GLU A 65 10.29 -1.34 -18.19
N VAL A 66 10.92 -2.50 -18.41
CA VAL A 66 10.66 -3.39 -19.54
C VAL A 66 9.95 -4.64 -19.03
N ALA A 67 8.84 -5.00 -19.70
CA ALA A 67 8.14 -6.24 -19.43
C ALA A 67 8.98 -7.42 -19.91
N VAL A 68 9.50 -8.20 -18.96
CA VAL A 68 10.13 -9.50 -19.21
C VAL A 68 9.18 -10.56 -18.67
N PRO A 69 8.82 -11.60 -19.44
CA PRO A 69 7.98 -12.70 -18.95
C PRO A 69 8.54 -13.22 -17.62
N SER A 70 7.71 -13.25 -16.58
CA SER A 70 8.10 -13.76 -15.26
C SER A 70 8.11 -15.28 -15.19
N SER A 71 7.53 -15.95 -16.19
CA SER A 71 7.53 -17.40 -16.33
C SER A 71 8.90 -17.88 -16.83
N PRO A 72 9.54 -18.85 -16.16
CA PRO A 72 10.74 -19.49 -16.70
C PRO A 72 10.42 -20.12 -18.05
N THR A 73 11.25 -19.87 -19.07
CA THR A 73 11.26 -20.65 -20.32
C THR A 73 11.85 -22.04 -20.13
N ALA A 74 12.51 -22.29 -18.99
CA ALA A 74 13.00 -23.61 -18.60
C ALA A 74 11.81 -24.53 -18.27
N GLY A 75 11.45 -25.39 -19.23
CA GLY A 75 10.35 -26.36 -19.08
C GLY A 75 9.28 -26.28 -20.16
N LEU A 76 9.39 -25.36 -21.14
CA LEU A 76 8.61 -25.47 -22.36
C LEU A 76 9.19 -26.64 -23.17
N LEU A 77 8.44 -27.73 -23.28
CA LEU A 77 8.77 -28.82 -24.18
C LEU A 77 8.67 -28.26 -25.61
N ASP A 78 9.73 -28.46 -26.40
CA ASP A 78 9.77 -28.13 -27.83
C ASP A 78 8.62 -28.81 -28.61
#